data_AF-A0A2V7Z526-F1
#
_entry.id   AF-A0A2V7Z526-F1
#
_cell.length_a   1.000
_cell.length_b   1.000
_cell.length_c   1.000
_cell.angle_alpha   90.00
_cell.angle_beta   90.00
_cell.angle_gamma   90.00
#
_symmetry.space_group_name_H-M   'P 1'
#
loop_
_entity.id
_entity.type
_entity.pdbx_description
1 polymer ?
#
loop_
_entity_poly.entity_id
_entity_poly.type
_entity_poly.pdbx_seq_one_letter_code
_entity_poly.pdbx_strand_id
1 'polypeptide(L)'
;MLNRAYAEPRERHEPVEPEPPRRPEETTRQPRAPLGRRGLLWVILAAAVVLVIALVAHSFDEYLRRTLETKINQRLHGYTVSLGHAHVSPLGLSLTLRDAVIRQNANPNPPVADIPRLKASVEWKEVLSGHLVADAVFDRPRVHIDLPQLQQEAKDPVKLKDRGWQQAFESIYPLKFNQIQVREGDLVYIDTDPTKPLHVSRWNATASNIRNIHSRERVYPSTIQTDGVVFDTGRAFVNGNADFLAEPYPGVHVLYKVENVPLSRLRPIVQRANLTVSGGALSSQGEVEYGPKHREARIADVTVRGLHLDYTHTTATAPAEKERGKAVVRAAKNPEPTMQVEIERLRVVDGNLGLITPAKDRRLRVYLGHANLDVTNVSSGFREGPAKATLTSNFNGGGSVHGAAAFRNPAQGPDFNLKVAVEGASLPSINELLRAYGKLDVAKGTFSVYSEVTVHNGRIDGYVKPLFKDVQVYDPQQDQDKPPLKKLYEKVVGGVAHLLENHPREQVATVADISGPISQPHTSTWDVIVNLVSNAFVKAILPGFEREYNALRGKKTG
;
A
#
# COMPACT_ATOMS: atom_id res chain seq x y z
N MET A 1 -43.21 -41.05 -62.13
CA MET A 1 -44.65 -41.31 -61.92
C MET A 1 -45.20 -40.11 -61.16
N LEU A 2 -45.86 -39.18 -61.87
CA LEU A 2 -47.33 -38.95 -61.94
C LEU A 2 -47.78 -37.90 -60.89
N ASN A 3 -48.08 -36.66 -61.32
CA ASN A 3 -49.42 -36.08 -61.61
C ASN A 3 -50.12 -35.56 -60.33
N ARG A 4 -50.88 -34.46 -60.23
CA ARG A 4 -51.65 -33.54 -61.12
C ARG A 4 -51.94 -32.28 -60.26
N ALA A 5 -51.86 -31.03 -60.73
CA ALA A 5 -52.76 -30.30 -61.62
C ALA A 5 -54.09 -29.83 -60.99
N TYR A 6 -54.29 -28.50 -60.92
CA TYR A 6 -55.49 -27.65 -61.14
C TYR A 6 -54.96 -26.19 -61.13
N ALA A 7 -54.83 -25.39 -62.21
CA ALA A 7 -55.80 -24.85 -63.19
C ALA A 7 -56.95 -24.11 -62.49
N GLU A 8 -57.11 -22.77 -62.53
CA GLU A 8 -57.36 -21.81 -63.64
C GLU A 8 -57.34 -20.34 -63.10
N PRO A 9 -57.64 -19.25 -63.86
CA PRO A 9 -57.55 -18.98 -65.30
C PRO A 9 -56.75 -17.71 -65.66
N ARG A 10 -56.48 -17.59 -66.96
CA ARG A 10 -55.74 -16.53 -67.66
C ARG A 10 -56.60 -15.27 -67.87
N GLU A 11 -56.05 -14.11 -67.52
CA GLU A 11 -56.42 -12.86 -68.19
C GLU A 11 -55.52 -12.63 -69.41
N ARG A 12 -56.16 -12.28 -70.53
CA ARG A 12 -55.50 -11.88 -71.77
C ARG A 12 -54.77 -10.56 -71.54
N HIS A 13 -53.48 -10.52 -71.84
CA HIS A 13 -52.76 -9.28 -72.11
C HIS A 13 -52.28 -9.34 -73.56
N GLU A 14 -52.63 -8.31 -74.32
CA GLU A 14 -52.20 -8.11 -75.71
C GLU A 14 -50.67 -8.03 -75.81
N PRO A 15 -50.07 -8.39 -76.94
CA PRO A 15 -48.62 -8.30 -77.12
C PRO A 15 -48.23 -6.82 -77.27
N VAL A 16 -47.44 -6.31 -76.32
CA VAL A 16 -46.71 -5.05 -76.47
C VAL A 16 -45.47 -5.33 -77.32
N GLU A 17 -45.36 -4.61 -78.42
CA GLU A 17 -44.25 -4.64 -79.39
C GLU A 17 -42.91 -4.30 -78.71
N PRO A 18 -41.80 -4.99 -79.02
CA PRO A 18 -40.52 -4.76 -78.36
C PRO A 18 -39.89 -3.42 -78.78
N GLU A 19 -39.69 -2.53 -77.80
CA GLU A 19 -38.95 -1.27 -77.92
C GLU A 19 -37.48 -1.56 -78.35
N PRO A 20 -36.89 -0.80 -79.28
CA PRO A 20 -35.53 -1.06 -79.77
C PRO A 20 -34.48 -0.80 -78.68
N PRO A 21 -33.30 -1.44 -78.75
CA PRO A 21 -32.30 -1.38 -77.69
C PRO A 21 -31.78 0.05 -77.49
N ARG A 22 -31.96 0.57 -76.28
CA ARG A 22 -31.41 1.87 -75.86
C ARG A 22 -29.88 1.78 -75.90
N ARG A 23 -29.26 2.74 -76.60
CA ARG A 23 -27.79 2.92 -76.62
C ARG A 23 -27.28 3.14 -75.20
N PRO A 24 -26.03 2.76 -74.87
CA PRO A 24 -25.45 3.07 -73.57
C PRO A 24 -25.39 4.58 -73.41
N GLU A 25 -26.13 5.14 -72.44
CA GLU A 25 -25.94 6.53 -72.03
C GLU A 25 -24.54 6.66 -71.44
N GLU A 26 -23.68 7.41 -72.13
CA GLU A 26 -22.48 7.98 -71.54
C GLU A 26 -22.87 8.70 -70.25
N THR A 27 -22.47 8.14 -69.11
CA THR A 27 -22.59 8.79 -67.81
C THR A 27 -21.58 9.94 -67.78
N THR A 28 -21.97 11.02 -68.44
CA THR A 28 -21.29 12.31 -68.38
C THR A 28 -21.40 12.75 -66.93
N ARG A 29 -20.29 12.69 -66.17
CA ARG A 29 -20.21 13.29 -64.83
C ARG A 29 -20.54 14.77 -64.98
N GLN A 30 -21.79 15.13 -64.71
CA GLN A 30 -22.21 16.52 -64.67
C GLN A 30 -21.34 17.24 -63.63
N PRO A 31 -20.64 18.33 -64.00
CA PRO A 31 -19.94 19.13 -63.02
C PRO A 31 -20.98 19.63 -62.01
N ARG A 32 -20.74 19.43 -60.71
CA ARG A 32 -21.60 19.95 -59.64
C ARG A 32 -21.88 21.41 -59.96
N ALA A 33 -23.14 21.74 -60.26
CA ALA A 33 -23.55 23.09 -60.57
C ALA A 33 -23.08 24.02 -59.44
N PRO A 34 -22.44 25.17 -59.73
CA PRO A 34 -22.06 26.11 -58.70
C PRO A 34 -23.33 26.51 -57.93
N LEU A 35 -23.26 26.54 -56.60
CA LEU A 35 -24.38 27.00 -55.77
C LEU A 35 -24.91 28.31 -56.36
N GLY A 36 -26.16 28.32 -56.84
CA GLY A 36 -26.78 29.52 -57.38
C GLY A 36 -26.68 30.66 -56.37
N ARG A 37 -26.66 31.93 -56.81
CA ARG A 37 -26.44 33.11 -55.94
C ARG A 37 -27.25 33.07 -54.61
N ARG A 38 -28.46 32.51 -54.63
CA ARG A 38 -29.31 32.30 -53.44
C ARG A 38 -28.75 31.24 -52.46
N GLY A 39 -28.21 30.13 -52.96
CA GLY A 39 -27.54 29.12 -52.13
C GLY A 39 -26.24 29.63 -51.52
N LEU A 40 -25.46 30.43 -52.26
CA LEU A 40 -24.28 31.11 -51.72
C LEU A 40 -24.65 32.11 -50.60
N LEU A 41 -25.75 32.86 -50.78
CA LEU A 41 -26.26 33.78 -49.76
C LEU A 41 -26.70 33.08 -48.47
N TRP A 42 -27.35 31.92 -48.55
CA TRP A 42 -27.71 31.12 -47.37
C TRP A 42 -26.49 30.56 -46.64
N VAL A 43 -25.45 30.14 -47.37
CA VAL A 43 -24.18 29.70 -46.78
C VAL A 43 -23.46 30.85 -46.09
N ILE A 44 -23.41 32.04 -46.71
CA ILE A 44 -22.82 33.25 -46.10
C ILE A 44 -23.61 33.67 -44.87
N LEU A 45 -24.94 33.65 -44.92
CA LEU A 45 -25.80 34.00 -43.79
C LEU A 45 -25.60 33.02 -42.62
N ALA A 46 -25.54 31.72 -42.89
CA ALA A 46 -25.25 30.71 -41.86
C ALA A 46 -23.85 30.92 -41.24
N ALA A 47 -22.83 31.19 -42.06
CA ALA A 47 -21.48 31.49 -41.58
C ALA A 47 -21.43 32.77 -40.74
N ALA A 48 -22.16 33.82 -41.14
CA ALA A 48 -22.27 35.07 -40.40
C ALA A 48 -22.99 34.88 -39.06
N VAL A 49 -24.07 34.10 -39.02
CA VAL A 49 -24.78 33.76 -37.76
C VAL A 49 -23.87 32.97 -36.83
N VAL A 50 -23.13 31.99 -37.36
CA VAL A 50 -22.13 31.22 -36.58
C VAL A 50 -21.03 32.14 -36.03
N LEU A 51 -20.55 33.09 -36.83
CA LEU A 51 -19.55 34.07 -36.42
C LEU A 51 -20.09 35.01 -35.31
N VAL A 52 -21.33 35.49 -35.45
CA VAL A 52 -21.99 36.34 -34.45
C VAL A 52 -22.19 35.56 -33.14
N ILE A 53 -22.66 34.31 -33.21
CA ILE A 53 -22.81 33.44 -32.04
C ILE A 53 -21.45 33.22 -31.36
N ALA A 54 -20.38 33.00 -32.12
CA ALA A 54 -19.02 32.85 -31.58
C ALA A 54 -18.51 34.15 -30.93
N LEU A 55 -18.77 35.31 -31.53
CA LEU A 55 -18.37 36.62 -31.01
C LEU A 55 -19.13 36.95 -29.71
N VAL A 56 -20.44 36.71 -29.68
CA VAL A 56 -21.29 36.90 -28.49
C VAL A 56 -20.85 35.96 -27.37
N ALA A 57 -20.59 34.69 -27.68
CA ALA A 57 -20.11 33.73 -26.69
C ALA A 57 -18.80 34.19 -26.03
N HIS A 58 -17.84 34.69 -26.82
CA HIS A 58 -16.58 35.20 -26.28
C HIS A 58 -16.77 36.43 -25.39
N SER A 59 -17.69 37.35 -25.74
CA SER A 59 -17.99 38.52 -24.90
C SER A 59 -18.68 38.16 -23.56
N PHE A 60 -19.26 36.97 -23.46
CA PHE A 60 -19.97 36.49 -22.27
C PHE A 60 -19.05 35.80 -21.26
N ASP A 61 -17.78 35.53 -21.62
CA ASP A 61 -16.82 34.77 -20.81
C ASP A 61 -16.61 35.39 -19.41
N GLU A 62 -16.43 36.71 -19.31
CA GLU A 62 -16.20 37.41 -18.02
C GLU A 62 -17.46 37.46 -17.14
N TYR A 63 -18.63 37.68 -17.73
CA TYR A 63 -19.90 37.63 -17.00
C TYR A 63 -20.16 36.23 -16.45
N LEU A 64 -19.92 35.22 -17.28
CA LEU A 64 -20.08 33.82 -16.92
C LEU A 64 -19.12 33.42 -15.80
N ARG A 65 -17.84 33.80 -15.90
CA ARG A 65 -16.82 33.56 -14.87
C ARG A 65 -17.28 34.05 -13.50
N ARG A 66 -17.65 35.34 -13.41
CA ARG A 66 -18.11 35.97 -12.15
C ARG A 66 -19.37 35.30 -11.60
N THR A 67 -20.32 34.99 -12.48
CA THR A 67 -21.59 34.37 -12.09
C THR A 67 -21.37 32.97 -11.55
N LEU A 68 -20.54 32.15 -12.21
CA LEU A 68 -20.21 30.81 -11.77
C LEU A 68 -19.44 30.83 -10.45
N GLU A 69 -18.42 31.68 -10.33
CA GLU A 69 -17.62 31.83 -9.11
C GLU A 69 -18.51 32.19 -7.91
N THR A 70 -19.40 33.17 -8.08
CA THR A 70 -20.35 33.61 -7.04
C THR A 70 -21.29 32.48 -6.64
N LYS A 71 -21.89 31.78 -7.61
CA LYS A 71 -22.82 30.67 -7.34
C LYS A 71 -22.15 29.49 -6.66
N ILE A 72 -20.91 29.16 -7.04
CA ILE A 72 -20.12 28.09 -6.43
C ILE A 72 -19.80 28.45 -4.98
N ASN A 73 -19.28 29.65 -4.72
CA ASN A 73 -18.89 30.10 -3.39
C ASN A 73 -20.08 30.29 -2.43
N GLN A 74 -21.28 30.56 -2.94
CA GLN A 74 -22.50 30.60 -2.12
C GLN A 74 -22.93 29.23 -1.58
N ARG A 75 -22.54 28.14 -2.26
CA ARG A 75 -22.96 26.77 -1.91
C ARG A 75 -21.88 25.97 -1.20
N LEU A 76 -20.62 26.38 -1.29
CA LEU A 76 -19.50 25.71 -0.63
C LEU A 76 -19.32 26.23 0.79
N HIS A 77 -19.45 25.34 1.77
CA HIS A 77 -19.14 25.65 3.16
C HIS A 77 -17.69 25.23 3.48
N GLY A 78 -16.90 26.16 4.01
CA GLY A 78 -15.51 25.90 4.43
C GLY A 78 -14.45 25.98 3.32
N TYR A 79 -14.86 26.20 2.08
CA TYR A 79 -13.96 26.32 0.91
C TYR A 79 -14.32 27.55 0.07
N THR A 80 -13.33 28.11 -0.62
CA THR A 80 -13.50 29.18 -1.60
C THR A 80 -12.86 28.74 -2.93
N VAL A 81 -13.57 29.00 -4.02
CA VAL A 81 -13.15 28.75 -5.40
C VAL A 81 -12.90 30.08 -6.10
N SER A 82 -11.77 30.18 -6.79
CA SER A 82 -11.47 31.28 -7.71
C SER A 82 -11.33 30.75 -9.13
N LEU A 83 -11.92 31.43 -10.12
CA LEU A 83 -11.84 31.05 -11.53
C LEU A 83 -11.08 32.12 -12.32
N GLY A 84 -10.02 31.71 -13.03
CA GLY A 84 -9.29 32.60 -13.94
C GLY A 84 -10.07 32.91 -15.21
N HIS A 85 -10.69 31.90 -15.82
CA HIS A 85 -11.49 32.07 -17.05
C HIS A 85 -12.63 31.04 -17.14
N ALA A 86 -13.74 31.42 -17.75
CA ALA A 86 -14.83 30.53 -18.12
C ALA A 86 -15.25 30.81 -19.57
N HIS A 87 -15.29 29.78 -20.40
CA HIS A 87 -15.65 29.89 -21.82
C HIS A 87 -16.74 28.91 -22.19
N VAL A 88 -17.80 29.39 -22.84
CA VAL A 88 -18.84 28.53 -23.42
C VAL A 88 -18.66 28.47 -24.92
N SER A 89 -18.65 27.25 -25.46
CA SER A 89 -18.71 27.00 -26.89
C SER A 89 -20.12 26.52 -27.25
N PRO A 90 -20.97 27.37 -27.87
CA PRO A 90 -22.35 27.00 -28.19
C PRO A 90 -22.44 25.86 -29.22
N LEU A 91 -21.57 25.89 -30.24
CA LEU A 91 -21.50 24.84 -31.28
C LEU A 91 -21.10 23.48 -30.72
N GLY A 92 -20.27 23.47 -29.67
CA GLY A 92 -19.82 22.25 -29.01
C GLY A 92 -20.63 21.85 -27.77
N LEU A 93 -21.63 22.66 -27.38
CA LEU A 93 -22.34 22.57 -26.09
C LEU A 93 -21.38 22.26 -24.93
N SER A 94 -20.27 23.01 -24.86
CA SER A 94 -19.22 22.76 -23.88
C SER A 94 -18.86 24.00 -23.08
N LEU A 95 -18.62 23.81 -21.79
CA LEU A 95 -18.09 24.80 -20.85
C LEU A 95 -16.63 24.43 -20.55
N THR A 96 -15.71 25.36 -20.78
CA THR A 96 -14.30 25.22 -20.40
C THR A 96 -13.97 26.22 -19.31
N LEU A 97 -13.59 25.73 -18.13
CA LEU A 97 -13.03 26.50 -17.04
C LEU A 97 -11.50 26.41 -17.09
N ARG A 98 -10.80 27.52 -16.86
CA ARG A 98 -9.34 27.57 -16.76
C ARG A 98 -8.90 28.20 -15.46
N ASP A 99 -7.77 27.72 -14.96
CA ASP A 99 -7.10 28.21 -13.76
C ASP A 99 -8.07 28.26 -12.56
N ALA A 100 -8.80 27.16 -12.35
CA ALA A 100 -9.69 27.03 -11.21
C ALA A 100 -8.89 26.59 -9.98
N VAL A 101 -8.96 27.36 -8.91
CA VAL A 101 -8.21 27.08 -7.67
C VAL A 101 -9.18 26.99 -6.49
N ILE A 102 -9.08 25.91 -5.73
CA ILE A 102 -9.90 25.61 -4.56
C ILE A 102 -9.02 25.75 -3.31
N ARG A 103 -9.46 26.56 -2.34
CA ARG A 103 -8.76 26.79 -1.06
C ARG A 103 -9.66 26.48 0.12
N GLN A 104 -9.11 25.88 1.17
CA GLN A 104 -9.80 25.73 2.45
C GLN A 104 -9.77 27.08 3.19
N ASN A 105 -10.91 27.54 3.71
CA ASN A 105 -10.98 28.86 4.35
C ASN A 105 -10.11 28.97 5.61
N ALA A 106 -9.98 27.87 6.36
CA ALA A 106 -9.15 27.83 7.57
C ALA A 106 -7.65 27.71 7.28
N ASN A 107 -7.26 26.94 6.25
CA ASN A 107 -5.88 26.73 5.84
C ASN A 107 -5.76 26.93 4.32
N PRO A 108 -5.68 28.18 3.84
CA PRO A 108 -5.81 28.50 2.41
C PRO A 108 -4.57 28.16 1.58
N ASN A 109 -3.41 27.94 2.22
CA ASN A 109 -2.14 27.63 1.56
C ASN A 109 -1.55 26.34 2.17
N PRO A 110 -1.13 25.37 1.34
CA PRO A 110 -1.30 25.30 -0.11
C PRO A 110 -2.79 25.16 -0.51
N PRO A 111 -3.15 25.52 -1.75
CA PRO A 111 -4.50 25.30 -2.26
C PRO A 111 -4.80 23.79 -2.33
N VAL A 112 -6.02 23.42 -1.94
CA VAL A 112 -6.49 22.03 -1.92
C VAL A 112 -6.50 21.43 -3.33
N ALA A 113 -6.90 22.23 -4.32
CA ALA A 113 -6.85 21.83 -5.72
C ALA A 113 -6.53 23.01 -6.63
N ASP A 114 -5.76 22.74 -7.68
CA ASP A 114 -5.47 23.62 -8.79
C ASP A 114 -5.78 22.85 -10.07
N ILE A 115 -6.72 23.37 -10.86
CA ILE A 115 -7.27 22.73 -12.04
C ILE A 115 -7.01 23.68 -13.23
N PRO A 116 -5.90 23.50 -13.95
CA PRO A 116 -5.53 24.37 -15.07
C PRO A 116 -6.61 24.40 -16.15
N ARG A 117 -7.25 23.25 -16.39
CA ARG A 117 -8.33 23.14 -17.37
C ARG A 117 -9.33 22.06 -16.99
N LEU A 118 -10.60 22.47 -16.93
CA LEU A 118 -11.76 21.59 -16.83
C LEU A 118 -12.67 21.84 -18.03
N LYS A 119 -12.95 20.81 -18.82
CA LYS A 119 -13.92 20.87 -19.92
C LYS A 119 -15.11 20.00 -19.59
N ALA A 120 -16.28 20.60 -19.47
CA ALA A 120 -17.56 19.89 -19.46
C ALA A 120 -18.21 20.01 -20.83
N SER A 121 -18.74 18.92 -21.40
CA SER A 121 -19.44 18.93 -22.68
C SER A 121 -20.67 18.06 -22.66
N VAL A 122 -21.66 18.40 -23.49
CA VAL A 122 -22.86 17.60 -23.69
C VAL A 122 -22.75 16.78 -24.98
N GLU A 123 -23.15 15.51 -24.94
CA GLU A 123 -23.15 14.63 -26.11
C GLU A 123 -24.30 14.96 -27.08
N TRP A 124 -23.97 15.45 -28.28
CA TRP A 124 -24.94 15.86 -29.31
C TRP A 124 -25.89 14.76 -29.77
N LYS A 125 -25.43 13.51 -29.85
CA LYS A 125 -26.26 12.39 -30.33
C LYS A 125 -27.38 12.06 -29.34
N GLU A 126 -27.11 12.19 -28.04
CA GLU A 126 -28.08 11.93 -26.99
C GLU A 126 -29.08 13.08 -26.85
N VAL A 127 -28.64 14.33 -27.08
CA VAL A 127 -29.58 15.47 -27.14
C VAL A 127 -30.63 15.27 -28.22
N LEU A 128 -30.25 14.71 -29.38
CA LEU A 128 -31.19 14.36 -30.46
C LEU A 128 -32.10 13.16 -30.11
N SER A 129 -31.69 12.31 -29.16
CA SER A 129 -32.46 11.16 -28.65
C SER A 129 -33.35 11.52 -27.45
N GLY A 130 -33.30 12.77 -26.97
CA GLY A 130 -34.05 13.24 -25.80
C GLY A 130 -33.36 13.01 -24.46
N HIS A 131 -32.10 12.55 -24.44
CA HIS A 131 -31.32 12.30 -23.24
C HIS A 131 -30.18 13.32 -23.08
N LEU A 132 -30.13 14.03 -21.96
CA LEU A 132 -29.07 15.00 -21.70
C LEU A 132 -27.91 14.33 -20.95
N VAL A 133 -26.84 14.06 -21.67
CA VAL A 133 -25.68 13.31 -21.19
C VAL A 133 -24.43 14.20 -21.28
N ALA A 134 -23.68 14.29 -20.18
CA ALA A 134 -22.51 15.15 -20.05
C ALA A 134 -21.23 14.38 -19.76
N ASP A 135 -20.13 14.88 -20.30
CA ASP A 135 -18.77 14.45 -20.02
C ASP A 135 -18.00 15.55 -19.31
N ALA A 136 -17.06 15.17 -18.43
CA ALA A 136 -16.13 16.09 -17.80
C ALA A 136 -14.69 15.58 -17.93
N VAL A 137 -13.79 16.46 -18.40
CA VAL A 137 -12.37 16.16 -18.55
C VAL A 137 -11.57 17.18 -17.73
N PHE A 138 -10.82 16.67 -16.76
CA PHE A 138 -9.85 17.41 -15.95
C PHE A 138 -8.46 17.15 -16.52
N ASP A 139 -7.81 18.22 -16.98
CA ASP A 139 -6.49 18.16 -17.63
C ASP A 139 -5.44 18.74 -16.69
N ARG A 140 -4.51 17.88 -16.26
CA ARG A 140 -3.44 18.15 -15.29
C ARG A 140 -3.91 18.75 -13.96
N PRO A 141 -4.96 18.20 -13.31
CA PRO A 141 -5.34 18.69 -11.98
C PRO A 141 -4.22 18.39 -10.97
N ARG A 142 -3.96 19.34 -10.07
CA ARG A 142 -3.01 19.22 -8.98
C ARG A 142 -3.78 19.29 -7.67
N VAL A 143 -3.72 18.24 -6.87
CA VAL A 143 -4.45 18.13 -5.60
C VAL A 143 -3.44 18.06 -4.45
N HIS A 144 -3.60 18.94 -3.46
CA HIS A 144 -2.78 18.94 -2.24
C HIS A 144 -3.67 18.63 -1.04
N ILE A 145 -3.24 17.67 -0.23
CA ILE A 145 -3.94 17.27 0.99
C ILE A 145 -2.96 17.37 2.16
N ASP A 146 -3.23 18.29 3.08
CA ASP A 146 -2.35 18.54 4.21
C ASP A 146 -2.96 18.06 5.52
N LEU A 147 -2.14 17.51 6.42
CA LEU A 147 -2.61 17.03 7.72
C LEU A 147 -3.35 18.10 8.55
N PRO A 148 -2.90 19.37 8.62
CA PRO A 148 -3.67 20.44 9.27
C PRO A 148 -5.06 20.66 8.66
N GLN A 149 -5.20 20.55 7.33
CA GLN A 149 -6.49 20.67 6.65
C GLN A 149 -7.44 19.52 7.05
N LEU A 150 -6.92 18.28 7.12
CA LEU A 150 -7.69 17.11 7.57
C LEU A 150 -8.05 17.18 9.05
N GLN A 151 -7.14 17.63 9.91
CA GLN A 151 -7.42 17.80 11.34
C GLN A 151 -8.48 18.88 11.59
N GLN A 152 -8.46 19.95 10.80
CA GLN A 152 -9.50 20.98 10.87
C GLN A 152 -10.86 20.41 10.42
N GLU A 153 -10.89 19.58 9.38
CA GLU A 153 -12.10 18.91 8.90
C GLU A 153 -12.64 17.88 9.91
N ALA A 154 -11.77 17.14 10.59
CA ALA A 154 -12.16 16.18 11.63
C ALA A 154 -12.69 16.84 12.92
N LYS A 155 -12.27 18.08 13.21
CA LYS A 155 -12.75 18.86 14.37
C LYS A 155 -14.06 19.59 14.10
N ASP A 156 -14.42 19.75 12.84
CA ASP A 156 -15.61 20.49 12.43
C ASP A 156 -16.88 19.65 12.68
N PRO A 157 -17.89 20.17 13.40
CA PRO A 157 -19.14 19.45 13.64
C PRO A 157 -19.96 19.18 12.38
N VAL A 158 -19.67 19.86 11.25
CA VAL A 158 -20.33 19.63 9.96
C VAL A 158 -19.81 18.34 9.33
N LYS A 159 -20.65 17.30 9.34
CA LYS A 159 -20.36 15.99 8.72
C LYS A 159 -20.10 16.17 7.22
N LEU A 160 -19.28 15.30 6.63
CA LEU A 160 -18.91 15.34 5.20
C LEU A 160 -20.13 15.44 4.25
N LYS A 161 -21.26 14.84 4.65
CA LYS A 161 -22.56 14.86 3.95
C LYS A 161 -23.31 16.21 4.00
N ASP A 162 -23.01 17.05 4.99
CA ASP A 162 -23.69 18.32 5.25
C ASP A 162 -22.87 19.50 4.68
N ARG A 163 -21.72 19.22 4.03
CA ARG A 163 -20.84 20.22 3.40
C ARG A 163 -21.30 20.66 2.00
N GLY A 164 -22.43 20.16 1.52
CA GLY A 164 -23.10 20.69 0.34
C GLY A 164 -22.58 20.18 -1.02
N TRP A 165 -21.45 19.47 -1.10
CA TRP A 165 -20.87 19.05 -2.39
C TRP A 165 -21.73 18.01 -3.10
N GLN A 166 -22.34 17.08 -2.35
CA GLN A 166 -23.23 16.06 -2.91
C GLN A 166 -24.54 16.70 -3.38
N GLN A 167 -25.12 17.61 -2.58
CA GLN A 167 -26.31 18.37 -2.96
C GLN A 167 -26.04 19.31 -4.16
N ALA A 168 -24.82 19.88 -4.24
CA ALA A 168 -24.40 20.67 -5.39
C ALA A 168 -24.32 19.80 -6.66
N PHE A 169 -23.79 18.57 -6.56
CA PHE A 169 -23.77 17.61 -7.66
C PHE A 169 -25.18 17.14 -8.06
N GLU A 170 -26.04 16.79 -7.10
CA GLU A 170 -27.43 16.41 -7.32
C GLU A 170 -28.26 17.54 -7.96
N SER A 171 -27.94 18.80 -7.67
CA SER A 171 -28.64 19.97 -8.24
C SER A 171 -28.41 20.19 -9.74
N ILE A 172 -27.48 19.43 -10.36
CA ILE A 172 -27.19 19.49 -11.80
C ILE A 172 -28.20 18.63 -12.61
N TYR A 173 -29.16 17.98 -11.93
CA TYR A 173 -30.29 17.29 -12.57
C TYR A 173 -31.05 18.21 -13.56
N PRO A 174 -31.42 17.72 -14.77
CA PRO A 174 -31.46 16.33 -15.22
C PRO A 174 -30.20 15.78 -15.93
N LEU A 175 -29.04 16.46 -15.88
CA LEU A 175 -27.82 15.98 -16.56
C LEU A 175 -27.30 14.68 -15.92
N LYS A 176 -27.14 13.64 -16.73
CA LYS A 176 -26.42 12.40 -16.36
C LYS A 176 -24.96 12.55 -16.78
N PHE A 177 -24.01 12.21 -15.93
CA PHE A 177 -22.60 12.19 -16.32
C PHE A 177 -22.26 10.82 -16.93
N ASN A 178 -21.98 10.78 -18.24
CA ASN A 178 -21.56 9.54 -18.90
C ASN A 178 -20.15 9.17 -18.46
N GLN A 179 -19.24 10.14 -18.54
CA GLN A 179 -17.82 9.91 -18.31
C GLN A 179 -17.17 11.12 -17.62
N ILE A 180 -16.45 10.84 -16.54
CA ILE A 180 -15.50 11.76 -15.92
C ILE A 180 -14.10 11.21 -16.19
N GLN A 181 -13.21 12.06 -16.68
CA GLN A 181 -11.83 11.71 -16.98
C GLN A 181 -10.85 12.67 -16.31
N VAL A 182 -9.82 12.12 -15.69
CA VAL A 182 -8.63 12.85 -15.24
C VAL A 182 -7.47 12.44 -16.16
N ARG A 183 -6.73 13.42 -16.68
CA ARG A 183 -5.54 13.22 -17.51
C ARG A 183 -4.33 13.87 -16.87
N GLU A 184 -3.25 13.12 -16.72
CA GLU A 184 -1.94 13.64 -16.26
C GLU A 184 -2.03 14.42 -14.95
N GLY A 185 -2.84 13.94 -14.00
CA GLY A 185 -3.01 14.56 -12.68
C GLY A 185 -1.81 14.37 -11.76
N ASP A 186 -1.75 15.21 -10.74
CA ASP A 186 -0.73 15.21 -9.70
C ASP A 186 -1.40 15.28 -8.32
N LEU A 187 -1.08 14.33 -7.44
CA LEU A 187 -1.63 14.24 -6.09
C LEU A 187 -0.49 14.24 -5.08
N VAL A 188 -0.55 15.18 -4.14
CA VAL A 188 0.46 15.37 -3.10
C VAL A 188 -0.25 15.35 -1.75
N TYR A 189 0.18 14.46 -0.85
CA TYR A 189 -0.25 14.46 0.54
C TYR A 189 0.93 14.81 1.45
N ILE A 190 0.73 15.82 2.30
CA ILE A 190 1.75 16.33 3.22
C ILE A 190 1.34 15.97 4.66
N ASP A 191 2.12 15.06 5.27
CA ASP A 191 2.00 14.72 6.69
C ASP A 191 2.80 15.73 7.55
N THR A 192 3.34 15.32 8.70
CA THR A 192 4.15 16.18 9.58
C THR A 192 5.50 16.62 8.98
N ASP A 193 6.02 15.92 7.98
CA ASP A 193 7.28 16.26 7.30
C ASP A 193 7.01 16.78 5.88
N PRO A 194 7.04 18.11 5.66
CA PRO A 194 6.79 18.70 4.35
C PRO A 194 7.85 18.38 3.30
N THR A 195 9.02 17.85 3.70
CA THR A 195 10.11 17.53 2.77
C THR A 195 9.94 16.19 2.08
N LYS A 196 9.01 15.35 2.54
CA LYS A 196 8.75 14.01 2.01
C LYS A 196 7.25 13.75 1.88
N PRO A 197 6.57 14.48 0.99
CA PRO A 197 5.16 14.23 0.75
C PRO A 197 4.94 12.84 0.14
N LEU A 198 3.76 12.30 0.38
CA LEU A 198 3.30 11.18 -0.43
C LEU A 198 2.87 11.75 -1.79
N HIS A 199 3.49 11.30 -2.86
CA HIS A 199 3.29 11.86 -4.19
C HIS A 199 2.88 10.79 -5.20
N VAL A 200 1.81 11.07 -5.94
CA VAL A 200 1.35 10.29 -7.10
C VAL A 200 1.30 11.22 -8.31
N SER A 201 2.11 10.93 -9.31
CA SER A 201 2.20 11.69 -10.57
C SER A 201 1.59 10.91 -11.73
N ARG A 202 1.33 11.59 -12.84
CA ARG A 202 0.76 10.99 -14.07
C ARG A 202 -0.52 10.21 -13.76
N TRP A 203 -1.32 10.77 -12.85
CA TRP A 203 -2.56 10.15 -12.42
C TRP A 203 -3.59 10.27 -13.53
N ASN A 204 -4.02 9.12 -14.07
CA ASN A 204 -5.11 9.03 -15.01
C ASN A 204 -6.27 8.33 -14.34
N ALA A 205 -7.48 8.83 -14.56
CA ALA A 205 -8.69 8.19 -14.05
C ALA A 205 -9.82 8.32 -15.06
N THR A 206 -10.68 7.32 -15.06
CA THR A 206 -11.92 7.30 -15.83
C THR A 206 -13.00 6.71 -14.96
N ALA A 207 -14.09 7.44 -14.81
CA ALA A 207 -15.30 6.98 -14.16
C ALA A 207 -16.45 7.10 -15.14
N SER A 208 -17.19 6.03 -15.40
CA SER A 208 -18.31 6.03 -16.33
C SER A 208 -19.61 5.63 -15.67
N ASN A 209 -20.72 6.00 -16.30
CA ASN A 209 -22.07 5.63 -15.88
C ASN A 209 -22.46 6.16 -14.49
N ILE A 210 -22.12 7.42 -14.21
CA ILE A 210 -22.40 8.07 -12.92
C ILE A 210 -23.87 8.48 -12.92
N ARG A 211 -24.68 7.73 -12.18
CA ARG A 211 -26.14 7.91 -12.13
C ARG A 211 -26.60 8.22 -10.72
N ASN A 212 -27.52 9.17 -10.58
CA ASN A 212 -28.25 9.43 -9.34
C ASN A 212 -29.40 8.44 -9.16
N ILE A 213 -29.04 7.22 -8.76
CA ILE A 213 -30.00 6.16 -8.41
C ILE A 213 -29.64 5.59 -7.04
N HIS A 214 -30.66 5.26 -6.27
CA HIS A 214 -30.46 4.48 -5.04
C HIS A 214 -30.14 3.05 -5.44
N SER A 215 -28.87 2.66 -5.29
CA SER A 215 -28.45 1.29 -5.58
C SER A 215 -28.89 0.34 -4.48
N ARG A 216 -29.10 -0.92 -4.86
CA ARG A 216 -29.22 -2.00 -3.87
C ARG A 216 -27.88 -2.22 -3.18
N GLU A 217 -27.91 -2.91 -2.05
CA GLU A 217 -26.72 -3.26 -1.31
C GLU A 217 -25.73 -4.07 -2.16
N ARG A 218 -24.44 -3.73 -2.09
CA ARG A 218 -23.34 -4.29 -2.92
C ARG A 218 -23.54 -4.15 -4.43
N VAL A 219 -24.29 -3.14 -4.88
CA VAL A 219 -24.40 -2.78 -6.29
C VAL A 219 -23.67 -1.47 -6.54
N TYR A 220 -22.68 -1.53 -7.42
CA TYR A 220 -21.81 -0.41 -7.77
C TYR A 220 -21.98 -0.09 -9.26
N PRO A 221 -22.90 0.81 -9.63
CA PRO A 221 -23.32 0.97 -11.02
C PRO A 221 -22.30 1.69 -11.93
N SER A 222 -21.35 2.42 -11.34
CA SER A 222 -20.38 3.23 -12.09
C SER A 222 -19.08 2.46 -12.25
N THR A 223 -18.52 2.33 -13.45
CA THR A 223 -17.20 1.71 -13.64
C THR A 223 -16.11 2.72 -13.37
N ILE A 224 -15.03 2.31 -12.70
CA ILE A 224 -13.86 3.13 -12.41
C ILE A 224 -12.57 2.44 -12.81
N GLN A 225 -11.68 3.18 -13.45
CA GLN A 225 -10.33 2.74 -13.78
C GLN A 225 -9.37 3.89 -13.50
N THR A 226 -8.27 3.62 -12.81
CA THR A 226 -7.23 4.62 -12.56
C THR A 226 -5.85 4.00 -12.52
N ASP A 227 -4.87 4.77 -12.97
CA ASP A 227 -3.45 4.44 -12.92
C ASP A 227 -2.62 5.67 -12.53
N GLY A 228 -1.41 5.44 -12.04
CA GLY A 228 -0.50 6.52 -11.68
C GLY A 228 0.86 6.01 -11.22
N VAL A 229 1.77 6.95 -11.01
CA VAL A 229 3.15 6.69 -10.58
C VAL A 229 3.36 7.18 -9.16
N VAL A 230 3.62 6.25 -8.25
CA VAL A 230 3.77 6.47 -6.81
C VAL A 230 5.26 6.66 -6.46
N PHE A 231 5.60 7.79 -5.85
CA PHE A 231 6.97 8.15 -5.46
C PHE A 231 7.99 7.99 -6.60
N ASP A 232 7.68 8.57 -7.76
CA ASP A 232 8.52 8.62 -8.96
C ASP A 232 8.73 7.28 -9.70
N THR A 233 8.72 6.16 -8.99
CA THR A 233 9.19 4.84 -9.50
C THR A 233 8.15 3.73 -9.40
N GLY A 234 7.29 3.75 -8.37
CA GLY A 234 6.25 2.77 -8.19
C GLY A 234 5.09 3.00 -9.16
N ARG A 235 4.35 1.94 -9.49
CA ARG A 235 3.13 2.04 -10.31
C ARG A 235 1.93 1.57 -9.51
N ALA A 236 0.80 2.25 -9.67
CA ALA A 236 -0.47 1.86 -9.08
C ALA A 236 -1.51 1.75 -10.18
N PHE A 237 -2.37 0.76 -10.07
CA PHE A 237 -3.51 0.50 -10.93
C PHE A 237 -4.70 0.12 -10.06
N VAL A 238 -5.87 0.64 -10.39
CA VAL A 238 -7.12 0.30 -9.74
C VAL A 238 -8.19 0.15 -10.82
N ASN A 239 -8.99 -0.90 -10.73
CA ASN A 239 -10.10 -1.16 -11.62
C ASN A 239 -11.26 -1.73 -10.82
N GLY A 240 -12.48 -1.28 -11.11
CA GLY A 240 -13.68 -1.83 -10.50
C GLY A 240 -14.86 -0.92 -10.67
N ASN A 241 -15.67 -0.82 -9.62
CA ASN A 241 -16.92 -0.12 -9.67
C ASN A 241 -17.14 0.77 -8.44
N ALA A 242 -17.95 1.79 -8.60
CA ALA A 242 -18.32 2.73 -7.56
C ALA A 242 -19.83 3.01 -7.57
N ASP A 243 -20.35 3.28 -6.37
CA ASP A 243 -21.60 3.99 -6.15
C ASP A 243 -21.26 5.36 -5.54
N PHE A 244 -21.10 6.36 -6.41
CA PHE A 244 -20.73 7.72 -6.03
C PHE A 244 -21.78 8.45 -5.18
N LEU A 245 -23.02 7.96 -5.17
CA LEU A 245 -24.16 8.61 -4.52
C LEU A 245 -24.75 7.76 -3.40
N ALA A 246 -24.04 6.69 -3.00
CA ALA A 246 -24.37 5.95 -1.79
C ALA A 246 -24.30 6.87 -0.55
N GLU A 247 -25.28 6.73 0.33
CA GLU A 247 -25.33 7.46 1.60
C GLU A 247 -24.77 6.61 2.76
N PRO A 248 -24.03 7.21 3.71
CA PRO A 248 -23.72 8.64 3.83
C PRO A 248 -22.43 9.08 3.12
N TYR A 249 -21.75 8.17 2.42
CA TYR A 249 -20.55 8.44 1.62
C TYR A 249 -20.43 7.40 0.50
N PRO A 250 -19.68 7.72 -0.58
CA PRO A 250 -19.52 6.83 -1.73
C PRO A 250 -19.06 5.41 -1.37
N GLY A 251 -19.62 4.44 -2.06
CA GLY A 251 -19.17 3.05 -2.03
C GLY A 251 -18.26 2.73 -3.21
N VAL A 252 -17.26 1.88 -3.01
CA VAL A 252 -16.39 1.37 -4.06
C VAL A 252 -16.13 -0.12 -3.85
N HIS A 253 -15.99 -0.83 -4.97
CA HIS A 253 -15.54 -2.20 -5.02
C HIS A 253 -14.50 -2.32 -6.12
N VAL A 254 -13.23 -2.48 -5.73
CA VAL A 254 -12.10 -2.34 -6.63
C VAL A 254 -11.07 -3.42 -6.46
N LEU A 255 -10.50 -3.85 -7.57
CA LEU A 255 -9.24 -4.53 -7.63
C LEU A 255 -8.13 -3.50 -7.71
N TYR A 256 -7.08 -3.67 -6.92
CA TYR A 256 -5.90 -2.82 -6.97
C TYR A 256 -4.65 -3.65 -7.22
N LYS A 257 -3.66 -3.01 -7.86
CA LYS A 257 -2.31 -3.52 -8.03
C LYS A 257 -1.32 -2.39 -7.84
N VAL A 258 -0.36 -2.58 -6.96
CA VAL A 258 0.79 -1.68 -6.79
C VAL A 258 2.08 -2.45 -7.01
N GLU A 259 3.02 -1.83 -7.70
CA GLU A 259 4.28 -2.46 -8.12
C GLU A 259 5.46 -1.55 -7.78
N ASN A 260 6.47 -2.14 -7.14
CA ASN A 260 7.77 -1.51 -6.85
C ASN A 260 7.68 -0.14 -6.16
N VAL A 261 6.73 0.05 -5.23
CA VAL A 261 6.59 1.29 -4.46
C VAL A 261 7.73 1.39 -3.43
N PRO A 262 8.57 2.44 -3.46
CA PRO A 262 9.72 2.54 -2.56
C PRO A 262 9.28 2.82 -1.12
N LEU A 263 9.65 1.93 -0.20
CA LEU A 263 9.25 2.02 1.21
C LEU A 263 9.98 3.13 1.98
N SER A 264 11.14 3.58 1.52
CA SER A 264 11.91 4.66 2.14
C SER A 264 11.16 6.01 2.16
N ARG A 265 10.13 6.15 1.31
CA ARG A 265 9.25 7.32 1.24
C ARG A 265 8.03 7.22 2.16
N LEU A 266 7.75 6.05 2.75
CA LEU A 266 6.65 5.84 3.70
C LEU A 266 7.01 6.16 5.16
N ARG A 267 8.19 6.73 5.41
CA ARG A 267 8.72 7.05 6.76
C ARG A 267 7.71 7.76 7.68
N PRO A 268 6.93 8.78 7.25
CA PRO A 268 5.97 9.46 8.14
C PRO A 268 4.96 8.50 8.80
N ILE A 269 4.61 7.42 8.11
CA ILE A 269 3.65 6.41 8.57
C ILE A 269 4.33 5.41 9.51
N VAL A 270 5.52 4.89 9.15
CA VAL A 270 6.19 3.80 9.87
C VAL A 270 6.97 4.25 11.11
N GLN A 271 7.40 5.51 11.19
CA GLN A 271 8.19 6.03 12.31
C GLN A 271 7.42 6.03 13.65
N ARG A 272 6.08 5.98 13.61
CA ARG A 272 5.23 5.91 14.82
C ARG A 272 5.43 4.62 15.62
N ALA A 273 6.14 3.63 15.06
CA ALA A 273 6.30 2.31 15.64
C ALA A 273 7.70 1.98 16.22
N ASN A 274 8.63 2.95 16.34
CA ASN A 274 10.08 2.72 16.55
C ASN A 274 10.73 1.87 15.44
N LEU A 275 10.11 1.85 14.27
CA LEU A 275 10.62 1.18 13.09
C LEU A 275 11.27 2.22 12.18
N THR A 276 12.52 1.97 11.80
CA THR A 276 13.21 2.75 10.80
C THR A 276 13.28 1.95 9.52
N VAL A 277 12.48 2.36 8.53
CA VAL A 277 12.54 1.81 7.17
C VAL A 277 13.43 2.70 6.32
N SER A 278 14.56 2.17 5.87
CA SER A 278 15.55 2.92 5.07
C SER A 278 15.57 2.49 3.60
N GLY A 279 15.00 1.33 3.26
CA GLY A 279 14.99 0.78 1.92
C GLY A 279 13.98 -0.34 1.72
N GLY A 280 13.82 -0.74 0.46
CA GLY A 280 12.93 -1.80 0.01
C GLY A 280 11.83 -1.30 -0.94
N ALA A 281 11.25 -2.23 -1.69
CA ALA A 281 10.17 -1.98 -2.62
C ALA A 281 8.98 -2.89 -2.33
N LEU A 282 7.79 -2.29 -2.23
CA LEU A 282 6.52 -2.96 -1.97
C LEU A 282 5.79 -3.20 -3.29
N SER A 283 5.32 -4.42 -3.49
CA SER A 283 4.29 -4.76 -4.47
C SER A 283 3.13 -5.44 -3.75
N SER A 284 1.90 -5.13 -4.13
CA SER A 284 0.71 -5.67 -3.49
C SER A 284 -0.43 -5.72 -4.49
N GLN A 285 -1.29 -6.71 -4.37
CA GLN A 285 -2.52 -6.78 -5.15
C GLN A 285 -3.65 -7.39 -4.34
N GLY A 286 -4.86 -6.97 -4.64
CA GLY A 286 -6.03 -7.47 -3.95
C GLY A 286 -7.29 -6.72 -4.33
N GLU A 287 -8.29 -6.90 -3.49
CA GLU A 287 -9.64 -6.40 -3.65
C GLU A 287 -10.02 -5.59 -2.40
N VAL A 288 -10.68 -4.46 -2.62
CA VAL A 288 -11.19 -3.59 -1.57
C VAL A 288 -12.65 -3.29 -1.86
N GLU A 289 -13.51 -3.65 -0.92
CA GLU A 289 -14.91 -3.24 -0.87
C GLU A 289 -15.07 -2.26 0.30
N TYR A 290 -15.32 -0.99 -0.03
CA TYR A 290 -15.53 0.05 0.96
C TYR A 290 -16.88 0.71 0.72
N GLY A 291 -17.70 0.80 1.75
CA GLY A 291 -18.98 1.48 1.67
C GLY A 291 -19.63 1.66 3.04
N PRO A 292 -20.84 2.23 3.06
CA PRO A 292 -21.59 2.52 4.29
C PRO A 292 -21.78 1.31 5.22
N LYS A 293 -22.04 0.13 4.64
CA LYS A 293 -22.37 -1.11 5.36
C LYS A 293 -21.26 -2.16 5.33
N HIS A 294 -20.42 -2.16 4.30
CA HIS A 294 -19.38 -3.17 4.06
C HIS A 294 -18.02 -2.50 3.99
N ARG A 295 -17.05 -3.04 4.73
CA ARG A 295 -15.67 -2.54 4.78
C ARG A 295 -14.75 -3.74 4.85
N GLU A 296 -14.32 -4.22 3.69
CA GLU A 296 -13.52 -5.42 3.53
C GLU A 296 -12.33 -5.14 2.61
N ALA A 297 -11.16 -5.66 2.96
CA ALA A 297 -9.98 -5.73 2.10
C ALA A 297 -9.45 -7.15 2.10
N ARG A 298 -9.39 -7.75 0.91
CA ARG A 298 -8.81 -9.07 0.67
C ARG A 298 -7.56 -8.89 -0.16
N ILE A 299 -6.40 -9.17 0.43
CA ILE A 299 -5.10 -8.91 -0.16
C ILE A 299 -4.50 -10.25 -0.55
N ALA A 300 -4.45 -10.53 -1.84
CA ALA A 300 -4.00 -11.83 -2.35
C ALA A 300 -2.49 -12.03 -2.15
N ASP A 301 -1.69 -11.00 -2.44
CA ASP A 301 -0.23 -11.06 -2.22
C ASP A 301 0.31 -9.69 -1.82
N VAL A 302 1.18 -9.71 -0.81
CA VAL A 302 2.05 -8.59 -0.45
C VAL A 302 3.48 -9.08 -0.59
N THR A 303 4.29 -8.47 -1.43
CA THR A 303 5.71 -8.78 -1.56
C THR A 303 6.55 -7.53 -1.28
N VAL A 304 7.47 -7.64 -0.34
CA VAL A 304 8.49 -6.62 -0.05
C VAL A 304 9.86 -7.17 -0.42
N ARG A 305 10.54 -6.53 -1.39
CA ARG A 305 11.90 -6.92 -1.80
C ARG A 305 12.93 -5.96 -1.23
N GLY A 306 14.05 -6.49 -0.75
CA GLY A 306 15.18 -5.66 -0.28
C GLY A 306 14.84 -4.80 0.93
N LEU A 307 13.97 -5.28 1.82
CA LEU A 307 13.52 -4.52 2.99
C LEU A 307 14.70 -4.22 3.90
N HIS A 308 14.97 -2.94 4.18
CA HIS A 308 15.91 -2.54 5.22
C HIS A 308 15.13 -1.93 6.39
N LEU A 309 15.05 -2.68 7.48
CA LEU A 309 14.24 -2.33 8.63
C LEU A 309 15.04 -2.50 9.92
N ASP A 310 15.16 -1.44 10.70
CA ASP A 310 15.69 -1.50 12.06
C ASP A 310 14.59 -1.20 13.08
N TYR A 311 14.35 -2.14 13.99
CA TYR A 311 13.54 -1.91 15.19
C TYR A 311 14.43 -1.41 16.32
N THR A 312 14.11 -0.23 16.87
CA THR A 312 14.88 0.36 17.97
C THR A 312 14.11 0.25 19.28
N HIS A 313 14.60 -0.59 20.18
CA HIS A 313 14.13 -0.70 21.55
C HIS A 313 15.19 -0.09 22.46
N THR A 314 14.88 0.96 23.21
CA THR A 314 15.79 1.63 24.16
C THR A 314 15.04 2.10 25.40
N THR A 315 15.74 2.45 26.47
CA THR A 315 15.14 3.08 27.66
C THR A 315 14.35 4.34 27.30
N ALA A 316 14.80 5.10 26.30
CA ALA A 316 14.11 6.30 25.81
C ALA A 316 12.81 5.97 25.04
N THR A 317 12.71 4.81 24.38
CA THR A 317 11.52 4.42 23.63
C THR A 317 10.50 3.62 24.46
N ALA A 318 10.92 3.07 25.60
CA ALA A 318 10.08 2.25 26.48
C ALA A 318 8.77 2.93 26.94
N PRO A 319 8.72 4.24 27.29
CA PRO A 319 7.46 4.89 27.63
C PRO A 319 6.47 4.91 26.44
N ALA A 320 6.96 5.22 25.24
CA ALA A 320 6.14 5.27 24.03
C ALA A 320 5.65 3.88 23.59
N GLU A 321 6.44 2.83 23.82
CA GLU A 321 6.03 1.44 23.62
C GLU A 321 4.92 1.05 24.60
N LYS A 322 5.07 1.39 25.88
CA LYS A 322 4.06 1.11 26.92
C LYS A 322 2.73 1.83 26.64
N GLU A 323 2.78 3.09 26.24
CA GLU A 323 1.56 3.84 25.87
C GLU A 323 0.88 3.26 24.62
N ARG A 324 1.64 2.81 23.62
CA ARG A 324 1.08 2.09 22.46
C ARG A 324 0.43 0.77 22.87
N GLY A 325 1.07 -0.02 23.74
CA GLY A 325 0.49 -1.24 24.29
C GLY A 325 -0.87 -0.96 24.97
N LYS A 326 -0.96 0.08 25.80
CA LYS A 326 -2.23 0.51 26.40
C LYS A 326 -3.27 0.95 25.36
N ALA A 327 -2.86 1.60 24.28
CA ALA A 327 -3.76 2.00 23.20
C ALA A 327 -4.33 0.78 22.47
N VAL A 328 -3.49 -0.22 22.18
CA VAL A 328 -3.91 -1.50 21.58
C VAL A 328 -4.90 -2.23 22.49
N VAL A 329 -4.63 -2.30 23.79
CA VAL A 329 -5.54 -2.92 24.77
C VAL A 329 -6.87 -2.16 24.86
N ARG A 330 -6.85 -0.82 24.82
CA ARG A 330 -8.09 -0.01 24.80
C ARG A 330 -8.90 -0.24 23.53
N ALA A 331 -8.25 -0.24 22.37
CA ALA A 331 -8.90 -0.52 21.08
C ALA A 331 -9.50 -1.94 21.04
N ALA A 332 -8.86 -2.91 21.67
CA ALA A 332 -9.38 -4.28 21.79
C ALA A 332 -10.65 -4.38 22.67
N LYS A 333 -10.84 -3.45 23.63
CA LYS A 333 -12.03 -3.44 24.50
C LYS A 333 -13.27 -2.85 23.84
N ASN A 334 -13.09 -1.86 22.96
CA ASN A 334 -14.16 -1.23 22.19
C ASN A 334 -13.76 -1.23 20.70
N PRO A 335 -13.97 -2.35 19.99
CA PRO A 335 -13.69 -2.38 18.55
C PRO A 335 -14.70 -1.47 17.85
N GLU A 336 -14.24 -0.30 17.39
CA GLU A 336 -14.97 0.45 16.36
C GLU A 336 -15.16 -0.43 15.12
N PRO A 337 -16.12 -0.14 14.22
CA PRO A 337 -16.27 -0.88 12.96
C PRO A 337 -15.02 -0.72 12.08
N THR A 338 -14.03 -1.57 12.36
CA THR A 338 -12.76 -1.69 11.66
C THR A 338 -12.99 -2.39 10.33
N MET A 339 -12.34 -1.86 9.29
CA MET A 339 -12.18 -2.56 8.02
C MET A 339 -11.72 -3.99 8.29
N GLN A 340 -12.45 -4.98 7.77
CA GLN A 340 -12.04 -6.37 7.84
C GLN A 340 -10.90 -6.57 6.85
N VAL A 341 -9.72 -6.93 7.34
CA VAL A 341 -8.54 -7.17 6.51
C VAL A 341 -8.21 -8.64 6.51
N GLU A 342 -8.00 -9.18 5.32
CA GLU A 342 -7.49 -10.51 5.03
C GLU A 342 -6.29 -10.39 4.11
N ILE A 343 -5.21 -11.09 4.42
CA ILE A 343 -4.02 -11.21 3.59
C ILE A 343 -3.74 -12.69 3.41
N GLU A 344 -3.90 -13.19 2.18
CA GLU A 344 -3.66 -14.59 1.85
C GLU A 344 -2.18 -14.94 2.04
N ARG A 345 -1.29 -14.08 1.52
CA ARG A 345 0.15 -14.24 1.62
C ARG A 345 0.92 -12.93 1.69
N LEU A 346 1.90 -12.87 2.60
CA LEU A 346 2.88 -11.80 2.73
C LEU A 346 4.28 -12.39 2.62
N ARG A 347 5.12 -11.79 1.79
CA ARG A 347 6.50 -12.19 1.57
C ARG A 347 7.46 -11.02 1.77
N VAL A 348 8.53 -11.28 2.51
CA VAL A 348 9.74 -10.46 2.46
C VAL A 348 10.79 -11.28 1.72
N VAL A 349 11.41 -10.69 0.70
CA VAL A 349 12.45 -11.33 -0.10
C VAL A 349 13.73 -10.53 0.06
N ASP A 350 14.79 -11.21 0.46
CA ASP A 350 16.13 -10.63 0.61
C ASP A 350 16.16 -9.38 1.54
N GLY A 351 15.58 -9.51 2.74
CA GLY A 351 15.53 -8.44 3.74
C GLY A 351 16.78 -8.34 4.62
N ASN A 352 17.04 -7.14 5.14
CA ASN A 352 17.95 -6.88 6.26
C ASN A 352 17.12 -6.35 7.45
N LEU A 353 16.93 -7.22 8.44
CA LEU A 353 16.10 -6.95 9.61
C LEU A 353 17.01 -6.78 10.83
N GLY A 354 17.13 -5.56 11.34
CA GLY A 354 17.93 -5.24 12.50
C GLY A 354 17.10 -5.01 13.77
N LEU A 355 17.65 -5.44 14.89
CA LEU A 355 17.21 -5.11 16.24
C LEU A 355 18.32 -4.28 16.90
N ILE A 356 17.99 -3.03 17.23
CA ILE A 356 18.85 -2.14 18.00
C ILE A 356 18.33 -2.15 19.43
N THR A 357 19.16 -2.63 20.36
CA THR A 357 18.81 -2.80 21.78
C THR A 357 19.88 -2.20 22.69
N PRO A 358 19.55 -1.68 23.89
CA PRO A 358 20.53 -1.24 24.86
C PRO A 358 21.28 -2.43 25.46
N ALA A 359 22.57 -2.26 25.68
CA ALA A 359 23.37 -3.17 26.48
C ALA A 359 24.32 -2.37 27.37
N LYS A 360 23.89 -2.16 28.61
CA LYS A 360 24.53 -1.23 29.56
C LYS A 360 24.71 0.15 28.93
N ASP A 361 25.94 0.56 28.66
CA ASP A 361 26.30 1.92 28.24
C ASP A 361 26.34 2.08 26.71
N ARG A 362 26.06 1.02 25.95
CA ARG A 362 26.16 1.00 24.48
C ARG A 362 24.87 0.50 23.82
N ARG A 363 24.68 0.86 22.55
CA ARG A 363 23.62 0.29 21.70
C ARG A 363 24.22 -0.82 20.86
N LEU A 364 23.55 -1.97 20.85
CA LEU A 364 23.95 -3.13 20.06
C LEU A 364 22.96 -3.32 18.93
N ARG A 365 23.47 -3.63 17.74
CA ARG A 365 22.65 -4.04 16.60
C ARG A 365 22.88 -5.52 16.31
N VAL A 366 21.85 -6.32 16.48
CA VAL A 366 21.78 -7.70 15.97
C VAL A 366 20.92 -7.67 14.73
N TYR A 367 21.26 -8.44 13.69
CA TYR A 367 20.53 -8.41 12.44
C TYR A 367 20.43 -9.77 11.77
N LEU A 368 19.37 -9.92 10.98
CA LEU A 368 19.15 -11.00 10.05
C LEU A 368 19.34 -10.46 8.63
N GLY A 369 20.36 -10.94 7.93
CA GLY A 369 20.63 -10.63 6.53
C GLY A 369 19.99 -11.66 5.59
N HIS A 370 19.74 -11.29 4.33
CA HIS A 370 19.13 -12.16 3.32
C HIS A 370 17.83 -12.84 3.82
N ALA A 371 17.04 -12.11 4.61
CA ALA A 371 15.85 -12.63 5.24
C ALA A 371 14.74 -12.85 4.21
N ASN A 372 14.33 -14.11 4.05
CA ASN A 372 13.14 -14.50 3.32
C ASN A 372 12.08 -14.92 4.34
N LEU A 373 11.01 -14.13 4.44
CA LEU A 373 9.86 -14.37 5.32
C LEU A 373 8.67 -14.68 4.43
N ASP A 374 7.94 -15.75 4.76
CA ASP A 374 6.67 -16.08 4.12
C ASP A 374 5.61 -16.24 5.21
N VAL A 375 4.55 -15.43 5.15
CA VAL A 375 3.43 -15.47 6.07
C VAL A 375 2.16 -15.72 5.28
N THR A 376 1.38 -16.73 5.67
CA THR A 376 0.11 -17.06 5.04
C THR A 376 -1.05 -16.91 6.00
N ASN A 377 -2.22 -16.62 5.47
CA ASN A 377 -3.51 -16.65 6.18
C ASN A 377 -3.62 -15.64 7.33
N VAL A 378 -3.27 -14.37 7.06
CA VAL A 378 -3.41 -13.28 8.04
C VAL A 378 -4.81 -12.68 7.91
N SER A 379 -5.73 -13.06 8.79
CA SER A 379 -7.11 -12.56 8.76
C SER A 379 -7.51 -11.91 10.08
N SER A 380 -8.37 -10.90 9.99
CA SER A 380 -8.96 -10.22 11.15
C SER A 380 -9.72 -11.22 12.02
N GLY A 381 -9.24 -11.45 13.24
CA GLY A 381 -9.83 -12.42 14.17
C GLY A 381 -9.58 -13.89 13.79
N PHE A 382 -8.64 -14.20 12.90
CA PHE A 382 -8.26 -15.57 12.51
C PHE A 382 -9.43 -16.41 11.94
N ARG A 383 -10.36 -15.76 11.23
CA ARG A 383 -11.58 -16.39 10.70
C ARG A 383 -11.28 -17.49 9.66
N GLU A 384 -10.22 -17.31 8.89
CA GLU A 384 -9.74 -18.27 7.89
C GLU A 384 -8.79 -19.33 8.49
N GLY A 385 -8.61 -19.32 9.82
CA GLY A 385 -7.77 -20.27 10.55
C GLY A 385 -6.42 -19.69 11.00
N PRO A 386 -5.46 -20.55 11.36
CA PRO A 386 -4.17 -20.12 11.91
C PRO A 386 -3.32 -19.42 10.85
N ALA A 387 -2.70 -18.30 11.23
CA ALA A 387 -1.66 -17.67 10.42
C ALA A 387 -0.35 -18.44 10.60
N LYS A 388 0.35 -18.72 9.50
CA LYS A 388 1.63 -19.45 9.52
C LYS A 388 2.73 -18.56 8.99
N ALA A 389 3.90 -18.59 9.61
CA ALA A 389 5.08 -17.86 9.16
C ALA A 389 6.28 -18.80 9.05
N THR A 390 7.09 -18.62 8.02
CA THR A 390 8.39 -19.29 7.85
C THR A 390 9.46 -18.25 7.53
N LEU A 391 10.66 -18.44 8.07
CA LEU A 391 11.77 -17.51 7.95
C LEU A 391 13.05 -18.28 7.62
N THR A 392 13.78 -17.84 6.61
CA THR A 392 15.17 -18.25 6.36
C THR A 392 16.04 -17.00 6.28
N SER A 393 17.19 -16.97 6.95
CA SER A 393 18.10 -15.82 6.90
C SER A 393 19.51 -16.17 7.34
N ASN A 394 20.42 -15.19 7.27
CA ASN A 394 21.76 -15.25 7.82
C ASN A 394 21.81 -14.44 9.12
N PHE A 395 22.41 -15.00 10.17
CA PHE A 395 22.53 -14.31 11.45
C PHE A 395 23.81 -13.46 11.51
N ASN A 396 23.72 -12.15 11.78
CA ASN A 396 24.88 -11.27 11.99
C ASN A 396 26.04 -11.42 10.97
N GLY A 397 25.72 -11.73 9.70
CA GLY A 397 26.72 -11.88 8.64
C GLY A 397 27.32 -13.29 8.50
N GLY A 398 26.87 -14.28 9.29
CA GLY A 398 27.28 -15.68 9.14
C GLY A 398 26.50 -16.68 10.00
N GLY A 399 26.23 -17.86 9.44
CA GLY A 399 25.37 -18.89 10.05
C GLY A 399 23.93 -18.79 9.54
N SER A 400 23.25 -19.93 9.45
CA SER A 400 21.88 -20.04 8.92
C SER A 400 20.84 -19.96 10.02
N VAL A 401 19.75 -19.25 9.74
CA VAL A 401 18.58 -19.15 10.61
C VAL A 401 17.39 -19.76 9.90
N HIS A 402 16.70 -20.66 10.60
CA HIS A 402 15.42 -21.22 10.19
C HIS A 402 14.40 -20.93 11.29
N GLY A 403 13.27 -20.33 10.92
CA GLY A 403 12.17 -20.02 11.81
C GLY A 403 10.86 -20.53 11.25
N ALA A 404 10.00 -21.05 12.12
CA ALA A 404 8.62 -21.37 11.79
C ALA A 404 7.71 -20.94 12.95
N ALA A 405 6.58 -20.31 12.63
CA ALA A 405 5.58 -19.94 13.62
C ALA A 405 4.18 -20.25 13.13
N ALA A 406 3.30 -20.57 14.07
CA ALA A 406 1.86 -20.70 13.83
C ALA A 406 1.12 -19.91 14.90
N PHE A 407 0.34 -18.92 14.48
CA PHE A 407 -0.43 -18.03 15.34
C PHE A 407 -1.91 -18.40 15.26
N ARG A 408 -2.59 -18.39 16.41
CA ARG A 408 -4.01 -18.69 16.54
C ARG A 408 -4.74 -17.52 17.19
N ASN A 409 -6.06 -17.61 17.22
CA ASN A 409 -6.93 -16.54 17.72
C ASN A 409 -6.56 -16.13 19.17
N PRO A 410 -6.13 -14.88 19.40
CA PRO A 410 -5.69 -14.43 20.71
C PRO A 410 -6.83 -13.98 21.64
N ALA A 411 -8.09 -14.31 21.32
CA ALA A 411 -9.27 -13.89 22.11
C ALA A 411 -9.19 -14.26 23.60
N GLN A 412 -8.45 -15.32 23.95
CA GLN A 412 -8.22 -15.75 25.33
C GLN A 412 -6.78 -15.48 25.82
N GLY A 413 -6.08 -14.55 25.16
CA GLY A 413 -4.65 -14.29 25.35
C GLY A 413 -3.81 -14.85 24.21
N PRO A 414 -2.49 -14.56 24.18
CA PRO A 414 -1.59 -15.02 23.12
C PRO A 414 -1.62 -16.54 22.94
N ASP A 415 -1.79 -17.00 21.70
CA ASP A 415 -1.73 -18.41 21.32
C ASP A 415 -0.86 -18.59 20.07
N PHE A 416 0.31 -19.22 20.23
CA PHE A 416 1.21 -19.48 19.13
C PHE A 416 2.23 -20.58 19.42
N ASN A 417 2.73 -21.21 18.36
CA ASN A 417 3.93 -22.04 18.38
C ASN A 417 5.04 -21.32 17.62
N LEU A 418 6.27 -21.40 18.13
CA LEU A 418 7.45 -20.82 17.53
C LEU A 418 8.59 -21.85 17.59
N LYS A 419 9.21 -22.12 16.45
CA LYS A 419 10.44 -22.91 16.31
C LYS A 419 11.51 -22.04 15.68
N VAL A 420 12.70 -22.01 16.28
CA VAL A 420 13.85 -21.26 15.77
C VAL A 420 15.09 -22.13 15.88
N ALA A 421 15.86 -22.19 14.79
CA ALA A 421 17.18 -22.77 14.73
C ALA A 421 18.16 -21.74 14.18
N VAL A 422 19.27 -21.53 14.89
CA VAL A 422 20.44 -20.78 14.41
C VAL A 422 21.59 -21.78 14.38
N GLU A 423 22.26 -21.92 13.24
CA GLU A 423 23.25 -22.98 13.03
C GLU A 423 24.55 -22.39 12.49
N GLY A 424 25.67 -22.81 13.10
CA GLY A 424 27.01 -22.44 12.63
C GLY A 424 27.31 -20.94 12.65
N ALA A 425 26.64 -20.15 13.48
CA ALA A 425 26.89 -18.72 13.58
C ALA A 425 28.25 -18.45 14.25
N SER A 426 28.97 -17.44 13.78
CA SER A 426 30.30 -17.09 14.29
C SER A 426 30.18 -16.50 15.70
N LEU A 427 30.85 -17.06 16.70
CA LEU A 427 30.89 -16.51 18.06
C LEU A 427 31.44 -15.07 18.12
N PRO A 428 32.54 -14.73 17.40
CA PRO A 428 33.00 -13.35 17.27
C PRO A 428 31.92 -12.35 16.83
N SER A 429 30.95 -12.77 16.02
CA SER A 429 29.86 -11.90 15.52
C SER A 429 28.89 -11.42 16.61
N ILE A 430 28.96 -12.02 17.81
CA ILE A 430 28.17 -11.63 18.98
C ILE A 430 29.03 -11.17 20.15
N ASN A 431 30.32 -10.87 19.95
CA ASN A 431 31.21 -10.43 21.04
C ASN A 431 30.69 -9.18 21.75
N GLU A 432 29.96 -8.31 21.07
CA GLU A 432 29.38 -7.15 21.76
C GLU A 432 28.34 -7.56 22.81
N LEU A 433 27.52 -8.59 22.54
CA LEU A 433 26.59 -9.16 23.51
C LEU A 433 27.34 -9.91 24.63
N LEU A 434 28.33 -10.72 24.26
CA LEU A 434 29.14 -11.48 25.22
C LEU A 434 29.92 -10.57 26.18
N ARG A 435 30.48 -9.46 25.68
CA ARG A 435 31.14 -8.43 26.51
C ARG A 435 30.15 -7.72 27.42
N ALA A 436 28.98 -7.35 26.90
CA ALA A 436 27.99 -6.60 27.68
C ALA A 436 27.45 -7.40 28.87
N TYR A 437 27.11 -8.68 28.68
CA TYR A 437 26.45 -9.48 29.70
C TYR A 437 27.39 -10.44 30.43
N GLY A 438 28.38 -11.02 29.73
CA GLY A 438 29.29 -12.04 30.28
C GLY A 438 30.71 -11.56 30.58
N LYS A 439 31.10 -10.35 30.14
CA LYS A 439 32.51 -9.88 30.15
C LYS A 439 33.48 -10.82 29.40
N LEU A 440 32.99 -11.44 28.33
CA LEU A 440 33.74 -12.42 27.54
C LEU A 440 34.09 -11.86 26.17
N ASP A 441 35.27 -12.21 25.65
CA ASP A 441 35.69 -11.86 24.29
C ASP A 441 36.23 -13.11 23.57
N VAL A 442 35.71 -13.43 22.40
CA VAL A 442 35.99 -14.68 21.69
C VAL A 442 36.72 -14.37 20.38
N ALA A 443 37.89 -14.97 20.18
CA ALA A 443 38.66 -14.84 18.95
C ALA A 443 38.14 -15.77 17.84
N LYS A 444 37.72 -16.99 18.20
CA LYS A 444 37.20 -18.00 17.26
C LYS A 444 36.15 -18.90 17.90
N GLY A 445 35.32 -19.51 17.06
CA GLY A 445 34.35 -20.54 17.44
C GLY A 445 33.00 -20.31 16.78
N THR A 446 32.15 -21.32 16.86
CA THR A 446 30.77 -21.26 16.34
C THR A 446 29.76 -21.54 17.44
N PHE A 447 28.58 -20.97 17.31
CA PHE A 447 27.45 -21.27 18.16
C PHE A 447 26.24 -21.68 17.34
N SER A 448 25.39 -22.52 17.94
CA SER A 448 24.10 -22.90 17.40
C SER A 448 23.07 -22.87 18.52
N VAL A 449 21.85 -22.46 18.21
CA VAL A 449 20.76 -22.38 19.19
C VAL A 449 19.53 -23.01 18.57
N TYR A 450 18.92 -23.93 19.30
CA TYR A 450 17.64 -24.53 18.94
C TYR A 450 16.62 -24.15 20.01
N SER A 451 15.45 -23.69 19.59
CA SER A 451 14.37 -23.34 20.49
C SER A 451 13.02 -23.74 19.91
N GLU A 452 12.18 -24.28 20.78
CA GLU A 452 10.76 -24.47 20.53
C GLU A 452 9.99 -23.90 21.71
N VAL A 453 9.03 -23.02 21.41
CA VAL A 453 8.18 -22.36 22.38
C VAL A 453 6.74 -22.50 21.95
N THR A 454 5.90 -22.93 22.88
CA THR A 454 4.45 -22.95 22.76
C THR A 454 3.86 -22.01 23.80
N VAL A 455 2.94 -21.17 23.35
CA VAL A 455 2.17 -20.28 24.22
C VAL A 455 0.71 -20.61 24.04
N HIS A 456 0.04 -20.96 25.13
CA HIS A 456 -1.37 -21.34 25.13
C HIS A 456 -1.95 -21.13 26.54
N ASN A 457 -3.20 -20.68 26.64
CA ASN A 457 -3.93 -20.46 27.91
C ASN A 457 -3.15 -19.65 28.96
N GLY A 458 -2.48 -18.58 28.54
CA GLY A 458 -1.72 -17.72 29.45
C GLY A 458 -0.46 -18.37 30.05
N ARG A 459 0.00 -19.49 29.48
CA ARG A 459 1.22 -20.19 29.87
C ARG A 459 2.19 -20.29 28.70
N ILE A 460 3.47 -20.30 29.05
CA ILE A 460 4.58 -20.50 28.13
C ILE A 460 5.25 -21.81 28.52
N ASP A 461 5.43 -22.70 27.55
CA ASP A 461 6.14 -23.96 27.69
C ASP A 461 7.10 -24.12 26.50
N GLY A 462 8.36 -24.45 26.76
CA GLY A 462 9.37 -24.56 25.71
C GLY A 462 10.77 -24.76 26.24
N TYR A 463 11.74 -24.75 25.33
CA TYR A 463 13.15 -24.88 25.68
C TYR A 463 14.03 -24.03 24.77
N VAL A 464 15.25 -23.78 25.25
CA VAL A 464 16.36 -23.24 24.47
C VAL A 464 17.59 -24.11 24.72
N LYS A 465 18.23 -24.53 23.64
CA LYS A 465 19.41 -25.40 23.64
C LYS A 465 20.54 -24.73 22.87
N PRO A 466 21.42 -23.97 23.54
CA PRO A 466 22.67 -23.50 22.96
C PRO A 466 23.68 -24.64 22.82
N LEU A 467 24.48 -24.58 21.77
CA LEU A 467 25.63 -25.43 21.49
C LEU A 467 26.79 -24.54 21.03
N PHE A 468 28.00 -24.86 21.48
CA PHE A 468 29.22 -24.13 21.12
C PHE A 468 30.26 -25.13 20.61
N LYS A 469 31.07 -24.71 19.63
CA LYS A 469 32.15 -25.52 19.05
C LYS A 469 33.38 -24.67 18.76
N ASP A 470 34.54 -25.28 18.89
CA ASP A 470 35.85 -24.71 18.52
C ASP A 470 36.13 -23.33 19.15
N VAL A 471 35.71 -23.15 20.40
CA VAL A 471 35.78 -21.85 21.10
C VAL A 471 37.21 -21.52 21.51
N GLN A 472 37.68 -20.35 21.10
CA GLN A 472 38.93 -19.75 21.54
C GLN A 472 38.65 -18.37 22.12
N VAL A 473 38.84 -18.23 23.43
CA VAL A 473 38.61 -16.98 24.18
C VAL A 473 39.88 -16.14 24.18
N TYR A 474 39.73 -14.84 23.97
CA TYR A 474 40.81 -13.87 24.16
C TYR A 474 40.84 -13.49 25.64
N ASP A 475 42.00 -13.52 26.29
CA ASP A 475 42.14 -13.21 27.72
C ASP A 475 42.90 -11.88 27.89
N PRO A 476 42.23 -10.73 28.09
CA PRO A 476 42.88 -9.43 28.20
C PRO A 476 43.64 -9.25 29.53
N GLN A 477 43.37 -10.07 30.54
CA GLN A 477 43.99 -9.95 31.87
C GLN A 477 45.38 -10.58 31.97
N GLN A 478 45.89 -11.21 30.90
CA GLN A 478 47.27 -11.73 30.87
C GLN A 478 48.31 -10.76 30.28
N ASP A 479 47.91 -9.60 29.75
CA ASP A 479 48.80 -8.77 28.91
C ASP A 479 48.97 -7.31 29.36
N GLN A 480 48.61 -6.93 30.59
CA GLN A 480 48.85 -5.55 31.08
C GLN A 480 50.02 -5.37 32.04
N ASP A 481 50.68 -6.42 32.53
CA ASP A 481 51.85 -6.26 33.43
C ASP A 481 52.94 -7.33 33.23
N LYS A 482 53.52 -7.44 32.03
CA LYS A 482 54.81 -8.13 31.87
C LYS A 482 55.79 -7.29 31.05
N PRO A 483 57.03 -7.06 31.54
CA PRO A 483 58.05 -6.35 30.79
C PRO A 483 58.44 -7.14 29.52
N PRO A 484 58.83 -6.46 28.43
CA PRO A 484 59.11 -7.10 27.16
C PRO A 484 60.45 -7.86 27.23
N LEU A 485 60.52 -9.00 26.54
CA LEU A 485 61.63 -9.98 26.48
C LEU A 485 61.72 -10.89 27.72
N LYS A 486 61.73 -12.22 27.62
CA LYS A 486 62.47 -13.07 26.67
C LYS A 486 62.01 -14.53 26.80
N LYS A 487 62.07 -15.29 25.69
CA LYS A 487 61.92 -16.76 25.58
C LYS A 487 60.49 -17.30 25.60
N LEU A 488 59.86 -17.35 24.43
CA LEU A 488 59.52 -18.61 23.72
C LEU A 488 58.44 -18.31 22.67
N TYR A 489 58.84 -17.81 21.49
CA TYR A 489 57.91 -17.66 20.36
C TYR A 489 58.58 -18.04 19.04
N GLU A 490 59.33 -19.15 19.05
CA GLU A 490 59.90 -19.73 17.82
C GLU A 490 59.60 -21.22 17.63
N LYS A 491 58.83 -21.89 18.49
CA LYS A 491 58.48 -23.31 18.29
C LYS A 491 57.09 -23.69 18.80
N VAL A 492 56.04 -23.21 18.12
CA VAL A 492 54.79 -23.99 17.97
C VAL A 492 54.25 -23.80 16.54
N VAL A 493 55.08 -24.11 15.55
CA VAL A 493 54.62 -24.62 14.27
C VAL A 493 54.86 -26.13 14.34
N GLY A 494 53.77 -26.90 14.31
CA GLY A 494 53.77 -28.36 14.42
C GLY A 494 53.31 -28.83 15.80
N GLY A 495 52.01 -29.08 15.98
CA GLY A 495 51.53 -29.67 17.23
C GLY A 495 50.04 -29.62 17.56
N VAL A 496 49.12 -29.38 16.62
CA VAL A 496 47.67 -29.62 16.86
C VAL A 496 47.05 -30.34 15.66
N ALA A 497 47.64 -31.49 15.29
CA ALA A 497 47.10 -32.39 14.27
C ALA A 497 46.88 -33.83 14.76
N HIS A 498 47.04 -34.12 16.06
CA HIS A 498 46.94 -35.50 16.58
C HIS A 498 46.05 -35.69 17.81
N LEU A 499 45.07 -34.81 18.05
CA LEU A 499 44.03 -35.04 19.08
C LEU A 499 42.61 -34.77 18.55
N LEU A 500 42.38 -35.02 17.27
CA LEU A 500 41.05 -35.19 16.70
C LEU A 500 40.82 -36.68 16.42
N GLU A 501 40.97 -37.51 17.45
CA GLU A 501 40.34 -38.82 17.42
C GLU A 501 38.84 -38.63 17.69
N ASN A 502 38.11 -38.71 16.58
CA ASN A 502 36.74 -39.17 16.41
C ASN A 502 36.14 -39.90 17.64
N HIS A 503 35.74 -39.14 18.66
CA HIS A 503 34.81 -39.60 19.68
C HIS A 503 33.46 -38.94 19.41
N PRO A 504 32.44 -39.72 19.02
CA PRO A 504 31.11 -39.16 18.82
C PRO A 504 30.57 -38.73 20.19
N ARG A 505 30.26 -37.43 20.33
CA ARG A 505 29.46 -36.79 21.41
C ARG A 505 30.18 -36.04 22.56
N GLU A 506 31.21 -35.24 22.32
CA GLU A 506 31.54 -34.14 23.27
C GLU A 506 30.82 -32.84 22.90
N GLN A 507 29.48 -32.82 23.02
CA GLN A 507 28.67 -31.59 23.02
C GLN A 507 27.89 -31.55 24.32
N VAL A 508 28.31 -30.74 25.30
CA VAL A 508 27.57 -30.56 26.56
C VAL A 508 26.41 -29.60 26.28
N ALA A 509 25.32 -30.14 25.75
CA ALA A 509 24.13 -29.35 25.51
C ALA A 509 23.45 -28.99 26.83
N THR A 510 23.53 -27.73 27.24
CA THR A 510 22.71 -27.23 28.34
C THR A 510 21.32 -26.94 27.77
N VAL A 511 20.32 -27.74 28.14
CA VAL A 511 18.92 -27.40 27.85
C VAL A 511 18.43 -26.50 28.97
N ALA A 512 17.91 -25.33 28.61
CA ALA A 512 17.22 -24.45 29.54
C ALA A 512 15.73 -24.46 29.22
N ASP A 513 14.94 -24.93 30.19
CA ASP A 513 13.48 -24.91 30.06
C ASP A 513 12.97 -23.47 30.22
N ILE A 514 12.05 -23.10 29.33
CA ILE A 514 11.28 -21.86 29.41
C ILE A 514 9.87 -22.26 29.82
N SER A 515 9.59 -22.17 31.11
CA SER A 515 8.25 -22.40 31.65
C SER A 515 7.83 -21.24 32.55
N GLY A 516 6.61 -20.72 32.36
CA GLY A 516 6.08 -19.69 33.26
C GLY A 516 4.71 -19.16 32.86
N PRO A 517 4.00 -18.50 33.79
CA PRO A 517 2.79 -17.75 33.45
C PRO A 517 3.14 -16.51 32.62
N ILE A 518 2.27 -16.15 31.68
CA ILE A 518 2.33 -14.84 31.01
C ILE A 518 1.90 -13.79 32.03
N SER A 519 2.78 -12.85 32.35
CA SER A 519 2.43 -11.72 33.19
C SER A 519 1.42 -10.83 32.45
N GLN A 520 0.28 -10.61 33.10
CA GLN A 520 -0.89 -9.82 32.68
C GLN A 520 -1.70 -10.38 31.48
N PRO A 521 -3.03 -10.57 31.63
CA PRO A 521 -3.90 -11.19 30.61
C PRO A 521 -4.14 -10.35 29.34
N HIS A 522 -3.50 -9.17 29.21
CA HIS A 522 -3.68 -8.25 28.07
C HIS A 522 -2.35 -7.90 27.38
N THR A 523 -1.31 -8.71 27.56
CA THR A 523 -0.01 -8.50 26.90
C THR A 523 -0.10 -8.84 25.40
N SER A 524 0.46 -7.98 24.55
CA SER A 524 0.50 -8.21 23.09
C SER A 524 1.38 -9.41 22.74
N THR A 525 0.99 -10.19 21.73
CA THR A 525 1.80 -11.31 21.20
C THR A 525 3.23 -10.88 20.85
N TRP A 526 3.40 -9.67 20.28
CA TRP A 526 4.71 -9.12 19.95
C TRP A 526 5.59 -8.89 21.18
N ASP A 527 5.02 -8.36 22.26
CA ASP A 527 5.75 -8.11 23.51
C ASP A 527 6.20 -9.43 24.16
N VAL A 528 5.37 -10.48 24.09
CA VAL A 528 5.75 -11.82 24.57
C VAL A 528 6.95 -12.35 23.78
N ILE A 529 6.95 -12.23 22.45
CA ILE A 529 8.08 -12.66 21.61
C ILE A 529 9.36 -11.89 21.95
N VAL A 530 9.31 -10.56 22.03
CA VAL A 530 10.49 -9.73 22.35
C VAL A 530 11.06 -10.06 23.73
N ASN A 531 10.19 -10.27 24.72
CA ASN A 531 10.61 -10.64 26.08
C ASN A 531 11.20 -12.06 26.13
N LEU A 532 10.66 -13.01 25.36
CA LEU A 532 11.21 -14.36 25.26
C LEU A 532 12.65 -14.34 24.72
N VAL A 533 12.87 -13.61 23.63
CA VAL A 533 14.20 -13.46 23.02
C VAL A 533 15.20 -12.85 24.00
N SER A 534 14.81 -11.78 24.70
CA SER A 534 15.69 -11.10 25.67
C SER A 534 16.02 -11.97 26.88
N ASN A 535 15.05 -12.72 27.42
CA ASN A 535 15.25 -13.59 28.57
C ASN A 535 16.04 -14.86 28.22
N ALA A 536 15.81 -15.45 27.04
CA ALA A 536 16.51 -16.64 26.58
C ALA A 536 18.03 -16.41 26.52
N PHE A 537 18.48 -15.22 26.12
CA PHE A 537 19.89 -14.90 26.08
C PHE A 537 20.54 -14.94 27.47
N VAL A 538 19.95 -14.25 28.45
CA VAL A 538 20.52 -14.15 29.81
C VAL A 538 20.38 -15.45 30.59
N LYS A 539 19.27 -16.17 30.43
CA LYS A 539 18.97 -17.37 31.23
C LYS A 539 19.50 -18.68 30.65
N ALA A 540 19.70 -18.76 29.34
CA ALA A 540 20.10 -20.00 28.66
C ALA A 540 21.45 -19.88 27.94
N ILE A 541 21.59 -18.89 27.07
CA ILE A 541 22.75 -18.79 26.16
C ILE A 541 24.03 -18.46 26.96
N LEU A 542 23.99 -17.44 27.81
CA LEU A 542 25.17 -17.02 28.58
C LEU A 542 25.64 -18.09 29.59
N PRO A 543 24.78 -18.65 30.47
CA PRO A 543 25.21 -19.70 31.40
C PRO A 543 25.68 -20.99 30.69
N GLY A 544 25.07 -21.34 29.56
CA GLY A 544 25.50 -22.47 28.74
C GLY A 544 26.92 -22.30 28.20
N PHE A 545 27.27 -21.08 27.76
CA PHE A 545 28.63 -20.75 27.32
C PHE A 545 29.65 -20.79 28.45
N GLU A 546 29.32 -20.22 29.61
CA GLU A 546 30.20 -20.20 30.79
C GLU A 546 30.56 -21.62 31.27
N ARG A 547 29.61 -22.57 31.22
CA ARG A 547 29.88 -23.97 31.56
C ARG A 547 30.87 -24.62 30.59
N GLU A 548 30.67 -24.44 29.29
CA GLU A 548 31.58 -24.98 28.26
C GLU A 548 32.98 -24.37 28.42
N TYR A 549 33.06 -23.06 28.63
CA TYR A 549 34.32 -22.37 28.90
C TYR A 549 35.05 -22.91 30.14
N ASN A 550 34.33 -23.11 31.26
CA ASN A 550 34.89 -23.66 32.48
C ASN A 550 35.34 -25.12 32.31
N ALA A 551 34.62 -25.93 31.53
CA ALA A 551 35.02 -27.30 31.20
C ALA A 551 36.33 -27.32 30.38
N LEU A 552 36.46 -26.42 29.38
CA LEU A 552 37.69 -26.26 28.60
C LEU A 552 38.88 -25.79 29.46
N ARG A 553 38.63 -24.92 30.46
CA ARG A 553 39.67 -24.46 31.40
C ARG A 553 40.09 -25.56 32.38
N GLY A 554 39.13 -26.33 32.91
CA GLY A 554 39.38 -27.44 33.83
C GLY A 554 40.21 -28.57 33.19
N LYS A 555 40.00 -28.87 31.90
CA LYS A 555 40.83 -29.83 31.14
C LYS A 555 42.29 -29.36 30.92
N LYS A 556 42.61 -28.07 31.07
CA LYS A 556 43.99 -27.55 30.97
C LYS A 556 44.78 -27.58 32.29
N THR A 557 44.13 -27.88 33.41
CA THR A 557 44.72 -27.88 34.76
C THR A 557 44.81 -29.27 35.39
N GLY A 558 44.49 -30.33 34.65
CA GLY A 558 44.54 -31.73 35.08
C GLY A 558 45.73 -32.48 34.50
#